data_AF-A0A4S4LT35-F1
#
_entry.id   AF-A0A4S4LT35-F1
#
_cell.length_a   1.000
_cell.length_b   1.000
_cell.length_c   1.000
_cell.angle_alpha   90.00
_cell.angle_beta   90.00
_cell.angle_gamma   90.00
#
_symmetry.space_group_name_H-M   'P 1'
#
loop_
_entity.id
_entity.type
_entity.pdbx_description
1 polymer ?
#
loop_
_entity_poly.entity_id
_entity_poly.type
_entity_poly.pdbx_seq_one_letter_code
_entity_poly.pdbx_strand_id
1 'polypeptide(L)'
;KKPEMKLNVPETLKVLLVDDWEGVTKNNQLITLPRTPNVLQLLDEYRAYVLANASSLQLREPQTLLPTIVAGLQTYFDRALGANLLYRFERPQYAEIRRQYVTGPNVVVGQEKEMSSIYGAEHLLRMLDGGEFDDGPRVCGARARLHERAAGVGVPGAFTSTCNAHIPGYINAYDQFKAKGINDIYVVAVNDVFVVQAWKEHLAASGTPIHFLSDDTGAFVGSMGLLFDPTPMLGSPRSKRFVLVVEGHEITHVAVEPDPTKVTVTGADAVLPLL
;
A
#
# COMPACT_ATOMS: atom_id res chain seq x y z
N LYS A 1 -0.90 26.98 13.18
CA LYS A 1 -0.83 25.61 12.61
C LYS A 1 -0.62 24.65 13.77
N LYS A 2 -1.50 23.64 13.95
CA LYS A 2 -1.24 22.57 14.93
C LYS A 2 0.04 21.83 14.50
N PRO A 3 0.98 21.53 15.41
CA PRO A 3 2.11 20.69 15.07
C PRO A 3 1.58 19.31 14.68
N GLU A 4 1.92 18.86 13.48
CA GLU A 4 1.55 17.55 12.95
C GLU A 4 2.64 16.56 13.38
N MET A 5 2.33 15.66 14.31
CA MET A 5 3.27 14.65 14.77
C MET A 5 3.18 13.43 13.84
N LYS A 6 4.10 13.32 12.89
CA LYS A 6 4.17 12.16 11.99
C LYS A 6 5.08 11.11 12.60
N LEU A 7 4.53 9.95 12.94
CA LEU A 7 5.32 8.77 13.28
C LEU A 7 5.90 8.20 11.99
N ASN A 8 7.22 8.04 11.93
CA ASN A 8 7.88 7.47 10.76
C ASN A 8 7.89 5.94 10.89
N VAL A 9 6.88 5.28 10.31
CA VAL A 9 6.81 3.82 10.26
C VAL A 9 7.78 3.29 9.19
N PRO A 10 8.65 2.31 9.52
CA PRO A 10 9.54 1.67 8.58
C PRO A 10 8.83 1.14 7.34
N GLU A 11 9.54 1.20 6.23
CA GLU A 11 8.97 0.93 4.93
C GLU A 11 8.55 -0.52 4.70
N THR A 12 9.29 -1.45 5.31
CA THR A 12 8.98 -2.87 5.35
C THR A 12 7.63 -3.14 6.00
N LEU A 13 7.28 -2.40 7.06
CA LEU A 13 6.01 -2.55 7.76
C LEU A 13 4.84 -1.95 6.98
N LYS A 14 5.07 -0.90 6.20
CA LYS A 14 4.05 -0.35 5.30
C LYS A 14 3.65 -1.32 4.19
N VAL A 15 4.59 -2.10 3.67
CA VAL A 15 4.27 -3.18 2.71
C VAL A 15 3.34 -4.21 3.35
N LEU A 16 3.61 -4.60 4.60
CA LEU A 16 2.73 -5.52 5.34
C LEU A 16 1.33 -4.95 5.56
N LEU A 17 1.18 -3.64 5.76
CA LEU A 17 -0.13 -2.98 5.86
C LEU A 17 -0.90 -2.98 4.53
N VAL A 18 -0.21 -2.84 3.40
CA VAL A 18 -0.85 -2.96 2.08
C VAL A 18 -1.36 -4.39 1.88
N ASP A 19 -0.55 -5.39 2.21
CA ASP A 19 -0.92 -6.79 2.11
C ASP A 19 -2.10 -7.15 3.02
N ASP A 20 -2.10 -6.65 4.26
CA ASP A 20 -3.19 -6.81 5.23
C ASP A 20 -4.49 -6.18 4.71
N TRP A 21 -4.43 -4.95 4.19
CA TRP A 21 -5.57 -4.28 3.58
C TRP A 21 -6.15 -5.09 2.41
N GLU A 22 -5.31 -5.58 1.49
CA GLU A 22 -5.77 -6.41 0.37
C GLU A 22 -6.38 -7.75 0.85
N GLY A 23 -5.75 -8.38 1.83
CA GLY A 23 -6.23 -9.63 2.43
C GLY A 23 -7.65 -9.48 2.96
N VAL A 24 -7.90 -8.42 3.73
CA VAL A 24 -9.22 -8.20 4.35
C VAL A 24 -10.25 -7.69 3.35
N THR A 25 -9.91 -6.73 2.50
CA THR A 25 -10.89 -6.02 1.65
C THR A 25 -11.14 -6.67 0.29
N LYS A 26 -10.12 -7.23 -0.35
CA LYS A 26 -10.25 -7.86 -1.67
C LYS A 26 -10.43 -9.37 -1.56
N ASN A 27 -9.68 -10.00 -0.67
CA ASN A 27 -9.65 -11.47 -0.56
C ASN A 27 -10.62 -12.02 0.48
N ASN A 28 -11.37 -11.15 1.20
CA ASN A 28 -12.31 -11.52 2.26
C ASN A 28 -11.68 -12.45 3.32
N GLN A 29 -10.40 -12.24 3.63
CA GLN A 29 -9.70 -13.01 4.64
C GLN A 29 -9.91 -12.35 6.01
N LEU A 30 -10.32 -13.15 6.99
CA LEU A 30 -10.40 -12.71 8.37
C LEU A 30 -9.26 -13.31 9.18
N ILE A 31 -8.68 -12.48 10.04
CA ILE A 31 -7.67 -12.89 10.98
C ILE A 31 -8.33 -13.78 12.05
N THR A 32 -7.67 -14.88 12.43
CA THR A 32 -8.16 -15.77 13.49
C THR A 32 -7.92 -15.17 14.86
N LEU A 33 -8.98 -15.01 15.66
CA LEU A 33 -8.92 -14.47 17.02
C LEU A 33 -9.23 -15.59 18.03
N PRO A 34 -8.57 -15.63 19.21
CA PRO A 34 -7.55 -14.70 19.72
C PRO A 34 -6.17 -14.89 19.09
N ARG A 35 -5.40 -13.81 18.98
CA ARG A 35 -4.03 -13.84 18.40
C ARG A 35 -2.96 -14.18 19.42
N THR A 36 -1.89 -14.78 18.93
CA THR A 36 -0.62 -14.98 19.65
C THR A 36 0.52 -14.65 18.69
N PRO A 37 1.36 -13.64 18.99
CA PRO A 37 1.32 -12.76 20.16
C PRO A 37 0.14 -11.75 20.12
N ASN A 38 -0.40 -11.40 21.29
CA ASN A 38 -1.41 -10.34 21.43
C ASN A 38 -0.76 -8.97 21.72
N VAL A 39 -1.54 -7.88 21.64
CA VAL A 39 -1.02 -6.52 21.86
C VAL A 39 -0.42 -6.34 23.26
N LEU A 40 -1.01 -6.91 24.30
CA LEU A 40 -0.44 -6.87 25.65
C LEU A 40 0.95 -7.51 25.72
N GLN A 41 1.09 -8.71 25.17
CA GLN A 41 2.36 -9.43 25.08
C GLN A 41 3.41 -8.62 24.31
N LEU A 42 3.02 -8.01 23.19
CA LEU A 42 3.92 -7.15 22.41
C LEU A 42 4.36 -5.90 23.16
N LEU A 43 3.45 -5.27 23.91
CA LEU A 43 3.78 -4.11 24.75
C LEU A 43 4.70 -4.49 25.92
N ASP A 44 4.51 -5.67 26.50
CA ASP A 44 5.39 -6.21 27.54
C ASP A 44 6.77 -6.56 27.01
N GLU A 45 6.84 -7.19 25.83
CA GLU A 45 8.09 -7.47 25.11
C GLU A 45 8.82 -6.17 24.77
N TYR A 46 8.10 -5.15 24.29
CA TYR A 46 8.65 -3.82 24.05
C TYR A 46 9.22 -3.20 25.32
N ARG A 47 8.47 -3.25 26.43
CA ARG A 47 8.94 -2.75 27.72
C ARG A 47 10.23 -3.45 28.16
N ALA A 48 10.29 -4.77 28.04
CA ALA A 48 11.48 -5.55 28.37
C ALA A 48 12.68 -5.19 27.48
N TYR A 49 12.44 -5.04 26.17
CA TYR A 49 13.45 -4.63 25.20
C TYR A 49 14.03 -3.24 25.50
N VAL A 50 13.19 -2.26 25.80
CA VAL A 50 13.66 -0.90 26.09
C VAL A 50 14.43 -0.85 27.41
N LEU A 51 13.98 -1.58 28.44
CA LEU A 51 14.71 -1.66 29.71
C LEU A 51 16.09 -2.33 29.54
N ALA A 52 16.19 -3.37 28.69
CA ALA A 52 17.46 -4.01 28.38
C ALA A 52 18.42 -3.11 27.57
N ASN A 53 17.86 -2.23 26.72
CA ASN A 53 18.62 -1.35 25.83
C ASN A 53 18.60 0.12 26.27
N ALA A 54 18.29 0.40 27.54
CA ALA A 54 18.10 1.75 28.04
C ALA A 54 19.35 2.65 27.84
N SER A 55 20.55 2.06 27.94
CA SER A 55 21.82 2.76 27.77
C SER A 55 22.10 3.19 26.32
N SER A 56 21.63 2.45 25.31
CA SER A 56 21.87 2.77 23.90
C SER A 56 20.85 3.75 23.33
N LEU A 57 19.63 3.79 23.89
CA LEU A 57 18.52 4.63 23.41
C LEU A 57 18.49 6.04 24.00
N GLN A 58 19.40 6.38 24.93
CA GLN A 58 19.52 7.70 25.58
C GLN A 58 18.20 8.25 26.16
N LEU A 59 17.35 7.38 26.71
CA LEU A 59 16.05 7.77 27.25
C LEU A 59 16.17 8.39 28.64
N ARG A 60 15.40 9.45 28.90
CA ARG A 60 15.27 10.05 30.25
C ARG A 60 14.37 9.18 31.11
N GLU A 61 14.86 8.72 32.26
CA GLU A 61 14.10 8.00 33.29
C GLU A 61 13.16 6.90 32.76
N PRO A 62 13.69 5.90 32.02
CA PRO A 62 12.86 4.89 31.36
C PRO A 62 11.99 4.09 32.34
N GLN A 63 12.47 3.84 33.57
CA GLN A 63 11.75 3.04 34.55
C GLN A 63 10.41 3.66 35.00
N THR A 64 10.33 5.00 35.04
CA THR A 64 9.14 5.71 35.48
C THR A 64 8.19 6.00 34.32
N LEU A 65 8.73 6.34 33.15
CA LEU A 65 7.93 6.74 32.00
C LEU A 65 7.36 5.57 31.19
N LEU A 66 8.11 4.47 31.04
CA LEU A 66 7.66 3.32 30.24
C LEU A 66 6.33 2.75 30.68
N PRO A 67 6.06 2.51 31.99
CA PRO A 67 4.77 2.00 32.43
C PRO A 67 3.61 2.91 32.04
N THR A 68 3.79 4.23 32.16
CA THR A 68 2.76 5.23 31.78
C THR A 68 2.53 5.25 30.28
N ILE A 69 3.60 5.18 29.47
CA ILE A 69 3.50 5.14 28.01
C ILE A 69 2.78 3.87 27.56
N VAL A 70 3.19 2.70 28.06
CA VAL A 70 2.58 1.41 27.72
C VAL A 70 1.10 1.38 28.11
N ALA A 71 0.75 1.80 29.33
CA ALA A 71 -0.65 1.90 29.75
C ALA A 71 -1.47 2.87 28.89
N GLY A 72 -0.86 3.99 28.47
CA GLY A 72 -1.46 4.96 27.56
C GLY A 72 -1.73 4.36 26.17
N LEU A 73 -0.76 3.64 25.61
CA LEU A 73 -0.89 2.95 24.32
C LEU A 73 -1.96 1.86 24.36
N GLN A 74 -2.00 1.04 25.41
CA GLN A 74 -3.04 0.04 25.63
C GLN A 74 -4.43 0.67 25.68
N THR A 75 -4.60 1.70 26.53
CA THR A 75 -5.87 2.42 26.67
C THR A 75 -6.32 3.06 25.35
N TYR A 76 -5.37 3.62 24.60
CA TYR A 76 -5.66 4.22 23.29
C TYR A 76 -6.08 3.16 22.29
N PHE A 77 -5.36 2.03 22.22
CA PHE A 77 -5.71 0.90 21.36
C PHE A 77 -7.13 0.38 21.64
N ASP A 78 -7.45 0.11 22.91
CA ASP A 78 -8.76 -0.43 23.30
C ASP A 78 -9.92 0.51 22.94
N ARG A 79 -9.70 1.83 23.00
CA ARG A 79 -10.68 2.84 22.58
C ARG A 79 -10.75 3.03 21.07
N ALA A 80 -9.61 2.99 20.39
CA ALA A 80 -9.52 3.22 18.94
C ALA A 80 -9.98 2.03 18.11
N LEU A 81 -9.88 0.81 18.65
CA LEU A 81 -10.11 -0.43 17.90
C LEU A 81 -11.46 -0.45 17.17
N GLY A 82 -12.56 -0.27 17.91
CA GLY A 82 -13.90 -0.30 17.32
C GLY A 82 -14.23 0.90 16.41
N ALA A 83 -13.49 2.00 16.55
CA ALA A 83 -13.70 3.21 15.79
C ALA A 83 -12.96 3.14 14.44
N ASN A 84 -11.63 2.98 14.47
CA ASN A 84 -10.74 3.33 13.37
C ASN A 84 -9.78 2.20 12.94
N LEU A 85 -9.62 1.12 13.72
CA LEU A 85 -8.58 0.10 13.45
C LEU A 85 -9.11 -1.15 12.74
N LEU A 86 -10.42 -1.23 12.50
CA LEU A 86 -11.09 -2.37 11.88
C LEU A 86 -11.68 -1.97 10.53
N TYR A 87 -11.44 -2.81 9.52
CA TYR A 87 -12.10 -2.68 8.23
C TYR A 87 -13.57 -3.05 8.33
N ARG A 88 -14.37 -2.59 7.37
CA ARG A 88 -15.81 -2.87 7.31
C ARG A 88 -16.13 -4.37 7.41
N PHE A 89 -15.30 -5.21 6.82
CA PHE A 89 -15.49 -6.68 6.81
C PHE A 89 -15.19 -7.34 8.17
N GLU A 90 -14.37 -6.75 9.03
CA GLU A 90 -14.01 -7.27 10.36
C GLU A 90 -15.04 -6.90 11.44
N ARG A 91 -15.91 -5.90 11.18
CA ARG A 91 -16.90 -5.43 12.16
C ARG A 91 -17.84 -6.50 12.71
N PRO A 92 -18.35 -7.47 11.92
CA PRO A 92 -19.14 -8.58 12.45
C PRO A 92 -18.36 -9.45 13.45
N GLN A 93 -17.08 -9.73 13.18
CA GLN A 93 -16.21 -10.49 14.07
C GLN A 93 -15.98 -9.75 15.40
N TYR A 94 -15.76 -8.43 15.32
CA TYR A 94 -15.63 -7.59 16.52
C TYR A 94 -16.90 -7.56 17.36
N ALA A 95 -18.08 -7.49 16.73
CA ALA A 95 -19.36 -7.53 17.44
C ALA A 95 -19.55 -8.84 18.22
N GLU A 96 -19.18 -9.97 17.63
CA GLU A 96 -19.25 -11.28 18.30
C GLU A 96 -18.31 -11.36 19.50
N ILE A 97 -17.08 -10.87 19.36
CA ILE A 97 -16.09 -10.84 20.45
C ILE A 97 -16.57 -9.94 21.59
N ARG A 98 -17.13 -8.77 21.30
CA ARG A 98 -17.71 -7.91 22.35
C ARG A 98 -18.88 -8.59 23.05
N ARG A 99 -19.71 -9.32 22.31
CA ARG A 99 -20.81 -10.10 22.90
C ARG A 99 -20.27 -11.20 23.82
N GLN A 100 -19.16 -11.84 23.45
CA GLN A 100 -18.59 -12.91 24.26
C GLN A 100 -17.94 -12.40 25.56
N TYR A 101 -17.24 -11.27 25.53
CA TYR A 101 -16.38 -10.84 26.63
C TYR A 101 -16.78 -9.53 27.35
N VAL A 102 -17.68 -8.72 26.78
CA VAL A 102 -17.98 -7.38 27.33
C VAL A 102 -19.48 -7.13 27.52
N THR A 103 -20.32 -7.38 26.51
CA THR A 103 -21.72 -6.88 26.49
C THR A 103 -22.79 -7.95 26.25
N GLY A 104 -22.45 -9.25 26.25
CA GLY A 104 -23.43 -10.30 25.97
C GLY A 104 -23.96 -11.05 27.18
N PRO A 105 -25.00 -11.89 26.98
CA PRO A 105 -25.68 -12.61 28.05
C PRO A 105 -24.83 -13.71 28.72
N ASN A 106 -23.74 -14.12 28.07
CA ASN A 106 -22.82 -15.15 28.56
C ASN A 106 -21.59 -14.57 29.28
N VAL A 107 -21.54 -13.25 29.47
CA VAL A 107 -20.40 -12.58 30.13
C VAL A 107 -20.43 -12.91 31.61
N VAL A 108 -19.38 -13.56 32.10
CA VAL A 108 -19.18 -13.81 33.53
C VAL A 108 -18.54 -12.57 34.15
N VAL A 109 -19.24 -11.96 35.11
CA VAL A 109 -18.76 -10.78 35.85
C VAL A 109 -17.40 -11.10 36.48
N GLY A 110 -16.35 -10.37 36.06
CA GLY A 110 -14.96 -10.56 36.51
C GLY A 110 -14.05 -11.32 35.55
N GLN A 111 -14.55 -11.83 34.42
CA GLN A 111 -13.74 -12.45 33.34
C GLN A 111 -13.73 -11.61 32.05
N GLU A 112 -13.99 -10.31 32.16
CA GLU A 112 -13.93 -9.40 31.03
C GLU A 112 -12.50 -9.36 30.47
N LYS A 113 -12.40 -9.47 29.14
CA LYS A 113 -11.13 -9.38 28.44
C LYS A 113 -11.04 -8.05 27.71
N GLU A 114 -9.93 -7.36 27.91
CA GLU A 114 -9.58 -6.19 27.13
C GLU A 114 -9.30 -6.58 25.69
N MET A 115 -9.55 -5.68 24.74
CA MET A 115 -9.39 -6.00 23.33
C MET A 115 -7.90 -6.17 22.98
N SER A 116 -7.03 -5.44 23.65
CA SER A 116 -5.57 -5.62 23.63
C SER A 116 -5.10 -7.04 23.97
N SER A 117 -5.89 -7.82 24.72
CA SER A 117 -5.58 -9.22 25.03
C SER A 117 -6.01 -10.23 23.94
N ILE A 118 -6.84 -9.80 22.99
CA ILE A 118 -7.47 -10.64 21.96
C ILE A 118 -6.85 -10.38 20.58
N TYR A 119 -6.60 -9.10 20.27
CA TYR A 119 -6.09 -8.66 18.98
C TYR A 119 -4.55 -8.69 18.95
N GLY A 120 -3.99 -8.77 17.74
CA GLY A 120 -2.55 -8.99 17.50
C GLY A 120 -1.80 -7.78 16.93
N ALA A 121 -0.58 -8.05 16.47
CA ALA A 121 0.35 -7.06 15.92
C ALA A 121 -0.22 -6.29 14.71
N GLU A 122 -1.07 -6.93 13.91
CA GLU A 122 -1.65 -6.38 12.69
C GLU A 122 -2.45 -5.10 13.01
N HIS A 123 -3.28 -5.18 14.05
CA HIS A 123 -4.14 -4.09 14.49
C HIS A 123 -3.34 -3.00 15.22
N LEU A 124 -2.31 -3.39 15.98
CA LEU A 124 -1.39 -2.45 16.61
C LEU A 124 -0.62 -1.63 15.57
N LEU A 125 -0.22 -2.27 14.46
CA LEU A 125 0.48 -1.59 13.38
C LEU A 125 -0.42 -0.58 12.66
N ARG A 126 -1.70 -0.91 12.43
CA ARG A 126 -2.71 0.03 11.90
C ARG A 126 -2.85 1.28 12.77
N MET A 127 -2.74 1.14 14.10
CA MET A 127 -2.77 2.25 15.04
C MET A 127 -1.55 3.18 14.88
N LEU A 128 -0.36 2.61 14.66
CA LEU A 128 0.89 3.36 14.55
C LEU A 128 1.03 4.13 13.23
N ASP A 129 0.41 3.64 12.15
CA ASP A 129 0.43 4.30 10.83
C ASP A 129 -0.49 5.53 10.75
N GLY A 130 -1.37 5.74 11.74
CA GLY A 130 -2.08 7.01 11.91
C GLY A 130 -3.59 6.97 11.64
N GLY A 131 -4.25 5.81 11.65
CA GLY A 131 -5.69 5.68 11.91
C GLY A 131 -6.70 6.39 10.98
N GLU A 132 -6.28 7.17 9.99
CA GLU A 132 -7.15 7.75 8.97
C GLU A 132 -7.38 6.71 7.86
N PHE A 133 -8.16 5.68 8.21
CA PHE A 133 -8.71 4.72 7.27
C PHE A 133 -10.06 5.22 6.76
N ASP A 134 -10.03 6.24 5.91
CA ASP A 134 -11.19 6.63 5.13
C ASP A 134 -11.43 5.53 4.07
N ASP A 135 -12.66 4.99 4.02
CA ASP A 135 -13.13 3.96 3.08
C ASP A 135 -13.21 4.47 1.62
N GLY A 136 -12.63 5.65 1.35
CA GLY A 136 -12.45 6.18 0.01
C GLY A 136 -11.41 5.38 -0.78
N PRO A 137 -11.52 5.34 -2.12
CA PRO A 137 -10.51 4.72 -2.96
C PRO A 137 -9.21 5.51 -2.76
N ARG A 138 -8.31 4.97 -1.94
CA ARG A 138 -6.97 5.53 -1.85
C ARG A 138 -6.37 5.44 -3.24
N VAL A 139 -5.84 6.56 -3.71
CA VAL A 139 -4.75 6.57 -4.68
C VAL A 139 -3.78 5.51 -4.19
N CYS A 140 -3.58 4.45 -4.98
CA CYS A 140 -2.52 3.49 -4.76
C CYS A 140 -1.23 4.30 -4.74
N GLY A 141 -0.80 4.79 -3.58
CA GLY A 141 0.57 5.23 -3.36
C GLY A 141 1.38 3.99 -3.73
N ALA A 142 2.05 4.05 -4.88
CA ALA A 142 2.62 2.91 -5.56
C ALA A 142 3.62 2.18 -4.66
N ARG A 143 3.09 1.28 -3.87
CA ARG A 143 3.75 0.09 -3.36
C ARG A 143 2.88 -1.07 -3.75
N ALA A 144 2.74 -1.19 -5.06
CA ALA A 144 2.41 -2.48 -5.61
C ALA A 144 3.44 -3.48 -5.07
N ARG A 145 3.00 -4.68 -4.73
CA ARG A 145 3.88 -5.80 -4.43
C ARG A 145 4.84 -5.91 -5.59
N LEU A 146 6.01 -5.28 -5.49
CA LEU A 146 7.07 -5.52 -6.43
C LEU A 146 7.48 -6.94 -6.08
N HIS A 147 6.96 -7.93 -6.82
CA HIS A 147 7.68 -9.17 -7.01
C HIS A 147 9.15 -8.81 -7.26
N GLU A 148 10.08 -9.71 -6.92
CA GLU A 148 11.53 -9.44 -6.96
C GLU A 148 11.96 -8.71 -8.24
N ARG A 149 11.24 -8.88 -9.36
CA ARG A 149 11.34 -8.06 -10.58
C ARG A 149 9.98 -7.63 -11.16
N ALA A 150 9.84 -6.35 -11.54
CA ALA A 150 8.64 -5.77 -12.16
C ALA A 150 8.97 -4.73 -13.24
N ALA A 151 8.01 -4.44 -14.14
CA ALA A 151 8.14 -3.37 -15.14
C ALA A 151 7.09 -2.26 -14.95
N GLY A 152 7.52 -1.00 -15.06
CA GLY A 152 6.64 0.18 -15.10
C GLY A 152 6.68 0.81 -16.48
N VAL A 153 5.52 1.05 -17.09
CA VAL A 153 5.36 1.67 -18.41
C VAL A 153 4.62 3.00 -18.26
N GLY A 154 5.33 4.11 -18.40
CA GLY A 154 4.75 5.45 -18.36
C GLY A 154 4.23 5.88 -19.72
N VAL A 155 3.02 6.47 -19.75
CA VAL A 155 2.42 6.98 -20.99
C VAL A 155 1.89 8.42 -20.86
N PRO A 156 1.94 9.22 -21.94
CA PRO A 156 1.45 10.60 -21.94
C PRO A 156 -0.03 10.78 -21.59
N GLY A 157 -0.90 9.85 -21.96
CA GLY A 157 -2.30 9.97 -21.61
C GLY A 157 -3.15 8.82 -22.11
N ALA A 158 -4.14 8.46 -21.29
CA ALA A 158 -5.19 7.51 -21.65
C ALA A 158 -5.92 7.96 -22.92
N PHE A 159 -6.40 7.00 -23.72
CA PHE A 159 -7.15 7.20 -24.97
C PHE A 159 -6.42 7.92 -26.12
N THR A 160 -5.16 8.33 -25.95
CA THR A 160 -4.39 8.90 -27.06
C THR A 160 -3.98 7.83 -28.08
N SER A 161 -3.94 8.18 -29.37
CA SER A 161 -3.74 7.22 -30.48
C SER A 161 -2.51 6.34 -30.31
N THR A 162 -1.37 6.92 -29.93
CA THR A 162 -0.11 6.19 -29.75
C THR A 162 -0.11 5.33 -28.50
N CYS A 163 -0.78 5.75 -27.43
CA CYS A 163 -0.88 4.95 -26.21
C CYS A 163 -1.83 3.76 -26.37
N ASN A 164 -2.93 3.93 -27.12
CA ASN A 164 -3.83 2.85 -27.47
C ASN A 164 -3.16 1.77 -28.34
N ALA A 165 -2.17 2.15 -29.15
CA ALA A 165 -1.36 1.20 -29.91
C ALA A 165 -0.22 0.57 -29.06
N HIS A 166 0.30 1.29 -28.07
CA HIS A 166 1.45 0.88 -27.27
C HIS A 166 1.13 -0.24 -26.27
N ILE A 167 0.08 -0.05 -25.45
CA ILE A 167 -0.22 -0.92 -24.31
C ILE A 167 -0.65 -2.34 -24.70
N PRO A 168 -1.43 -2.56 -25.78
CA PRO A 168 -1.76 -3.92 -26.23
C PRO A 168 -0.53 -4.80 -26.52
N GLY A 169 0.61 -4.21 -26.92
CA GLY A 169 1.86 -4.96 -27.09
C GLY A 169 2.33 -5.61 -25.79
N TYR A 170 2.25 -4.90 -24.66
CA TYR A 170 2.58 -5.43 -23.34
C TYR A 170 1.56 -6.46 -22.84
N ILE A 171 0.27 -6.25 -23.14
CA ILE A 171 -0.79 -7.22 -22.79
C ILE A 171 -0.55 -8.54 -23.49
N ASN A 172 -0.30 -8.51 -24.81
CA ASN A 172 -0.13 -9.71 -25.63
C ASN A 172 1.19 -10.43 -25.34
N ALA A 173 2.25 -9.69 -24.99
CA ALA A 173 3.56 -10.25 -24.69
C ALA A 173 3.76 -10.61 -23.20
N TYR A 174 2.72 -10.50 -22.37
CA TYR A 174 2.81 -10.68 -20.92
C TYR A 174 3.48 -12.00 -20.52
N ASP A 175 3.13 -13.11 -21.17
CA ASP A 175 3.73 -14.43 -20.86
C ASP A 175 5.23 -14.49 -21.17
N GLN A 176 5.71 -13.70 -22.13
CA GLN A 176 7.14 -13.59 -22.45
C GLN A 176 7.88 -12.79 -21.38
N PHE A 177 7.28 -11.70 -20.90
CA PHE A 177 7.81 -10.94 -19.76
C PHE A 177 7.84 -11.79 -18.49
N LYS A 178 6.79 -12.58 -18.26
CA LYS A 178 6.71 -13.51 -17.14
C LYS A 178 7.79 -14.59 -17.23
N ALA A 179 8.07 -15.13 -18.41
CA ALA A 179 9.16 -16.08 -18.63
C ALA A 179 10.56 -15.49 -18.34
N LYS A 180 10.69 -14.16 -18.40
CA LYS A 180 11.90 -13.40 -18.01
C LYS A 180 11.92 -12.98 -16.53
N GLY A 181 10.94 -13.42 -15.74
CA GLY A 181 10.84 -13.14 -14.31
C GLY A 181 10.08 -11.86 -13.96
N ILE A 182 9.54 -11.13 -14.94
CA ILE A 182 8.69 -9.96 -14.70
C ILE A 182 7.27 -10.42 -14.46
N ASN A 183 6.90 -10.52 -13.18
CA ASN A 183 5.58 -11.01 -12.78
C ASN A 183 4.52 -9.92 -12.72
N ASP A 184 4.92 -8.64 -12.60
CA ASP A 184 4.02 -7.50 -12.62
C ASP A 184 4.44 -6.47 -13.65
N ILE A 185 3.45 -5.98 -14.40
CA ILE A 185 3.60 -4.85 -15.32
C ILE A 185 2.60 -3.77 -14.90
N TYR A 186 3.09 -2.56 -14.64
CA TYR A 186 2.30 -1.41 -14.23
C TYR A 186 2.29 -0.33 -15.32
N VAL A 187 1.13 -0.04 -15.88
CA VAL A 187 0.93 1.08 -16.81
C VAL A 187 0.57 2.32 -16.01
N VAL A 188 1.38 3.38 -16.09
CA VAL A 188 1.18 4.62 -15.34
C VAL A 188 0.78 5.74 -16.30
N ALA A 189 -0.32 6.42 -15.99
CA ALA A 189 -0.80 7.59 -16.74
C ALA A 189 -1.14 8.75 -15.81
N VAL A 190 -0.80 9.97 -16.25
CA VAL A 190 -1.22 11.22 -15.58
C VAL A 190 -2.65 11.55 -16.01
N ASN A 191 -3.59 10.85 -15.38
CA ASN A 191 -5.04 10.92 -15.56
C ASN A 191 -5.69 10.51 -14.24
N ASP A 192 -6.93 10.93 -14.01
CA ASP A 192 -7.72 10.48 -12.87
C ASP A 192 -8.06 8.97 -12.95
N VAL A 193 -8.42 8.41 -11.79
CA VAL A 193 -8.71 6.98 -11.64
C VAL A 193 -9.85 6.50 -12.54
N PHE A 194 -10.87 7.32 -12.76
CA PHE A 194 -12.05 6.94 -13.54
C PHE A 194 -11.70 6.81 -15.03
N VAL A 195 -10.91 7.75 -15.55
CA VAL A 195 -10.42 7.71 -16.93
C VAL A 195 -9.48 6.53 -17.14
N VAL A 196 -8.55 6.27 -16.21
CA VAL A 196 -7.61 5.13 -16.32
C VAL A 196 -8.36 3.80 -16.24
N GLN A 197 -9.38 3.69 -15.39
CA GLN A 197 -10.21 2.49 -15.31
C GLN A 197 -10.99 2.25 -16.61
N ALA A 198 -11.69 3.27 -17.14
CA ALA A 198 -12.42 3.15 -18.39
C ALA A 198 -11.48 2.80 -19.57
N TRP A 199 -10.24 3.32 -19.53
CA TRP A 199 -9.24 3.01 -20.54
C TRP A 199 -8.76 1.56 -20.46
N LYS A 200 -8.54 1.03 -19.26
CA LYS A 200 -8.24 -0.39 -19.04
C LYS A 200 -9.35 -1.28 -19.61
N GLU A 201 -10.61 -0.96 -19.30
CA GLU A 201 -11.77 -1.70 -19.79
C GLU A 201 -11.88 -1.64 -21.32
N HIS A 202 -11.54 -0.51 -21.93
CA HIS A 202 -11.50 -0.37 -23.39
C HIS A 202 -10.41 -1.23 -24.05
N LEU A 203 -9.21 -1.28 -23.48
CA LEU A 203 -8.08 -2.04 -24.05
C LEU A 203 -8.15 -3.55 -23.76
N ALA A 204 -8.75 -3.92 -22.64
CA ALA A 204 -8.76 -5.29 -22.14
C ALA A 204 -10.11 -5.64 -21.49
N ALA A 205 -11.19 -5.55 -22.27
CA ALA A 205 -12.55 -5.84 -21.79
C ALA A 205 -12.71 -7.25 -21.20
N SER A 206 -11.94 -8.22 -21.68
CA SER A 206 -11.92 -9.60 -21.18
C SER A 206 -11.04 -9.81 -19.94
N GLY A 207 -10.47 -8.73 -19.38
CA GLY A 207 -9.47 -8.77 -18.33
C GLY A 207 -8.04 -8.79 -18.87
N THR A 208 -7.10 -8.40 -18.02
CA THR A 208 -5.67 -8.42 -18.33
C THR A 208 -4.87 -8.63 -17.05
N PRO A 209 -3.74 -9.37 -17.12
CA PRO A 209 -2.86 -9.55 -15.97
C PRO A 209 -2.01 -8.31 -15.67
N ILE A 210 -1.95 -7.31 -16.56
CA ILE A 210 -1.23 -6.07 -16.30
C ILE A 210 -2.07 -5.09 -15.48
N HIS A 211 -1.40 -4.28 -14.68
CA HIS A 211 -2.01 -3.32 -13.78
C HIS A 211 -2.00 -1.92 -14.39
N PHE A 212 -3.03 -1.12 -14.11
CA PHE A 212 -3.12 0.27 -14.55
C PHE A 212 -3.16 1.16 -13.32
N LEU A 213 -2.29 2.16 -13.28
CA LEU A 213 -2.11 3.10 -12.18
C LEU A 213 -2.41 4.52 -12.65
N SER A 214 -3.16 5.24 -11.83
CA SER A 214 -3.51 6.65 -12.03
C SER A 214 -2.56 7.51 -11.18
N ASP A 215 -1.86 8.44 -11.84
CA ASP A 215 -1.06 9.49 -11.21
C ASP A 215 -1.73 10.85 -11.50
N ASP A 216 -2.92 11.04 -10.92
CA ASP A 216 -3.82 12.17 -11.16
C ASP A 216 -3.16 13.56 -11.02
N THR A 217 -2.28 13.70 -10.04
CA THR A 217 -1.53 14.92 -9.73
C THR A 217 -0.18 15.01 -10.44
N GLY A 218 0.26 13.92 -11.08
CA GLY A 218 1.60 13.83 -11.66
C GLY A 218 2.72 13.78 -10.62
N ALA A 219 2.40 13.48 -9.35
CA ALA A 219 3.36 13.50 -8.25
C ALA A 219 4.43 12.42 -8.40
N PHE A 220 4.04 11.21 -8.81
CA PHE A 220 4.96 10.10 -9.02
C PHE A 220 5.89 10.38 -10.20
N VAL A 221 5.32 10.71 -11.36
CA VAL A 221 6.10 10.99 -12.57
C VAL A 221 6.95 12.26 -12.41
N GLY A 222 6.45 13.24 -11.67
CA GLY A 222 7.18 14.46 -11.31
C GLY A 222 8.40 14.18 -10.45
N SER A 223 8.30 13.27 -9.48
CA SER A 223 9.43 12.88 -8.64
C SER A 223 10.59 12.25 -9.43
N MET A 224 10.28 11.60 -10.55
CA MET A 224 11.28 11.02 -11.46
C MET A 224 11.85 12.05 -12.46
N GLY A 225 11.35 13.28 -12.49
CA GLY A 225 11.73 14.27 -13.50
C GLY A 225 11.25 13.91 -14.92
N LEU A 226 10.22 13.07 -15.02
CA LEU A 226 9.69 12.56 -16.29
C LEU A 226 8.40 13.25 -16.73
N LEU A 227 8.05 14.38 -16.12
CA LEU A 227 6.98 15.25 -16.63
C LEU A 227 7.46 16.00 -17.87
N PHE A 228 6.54 16.22 -18.81
CA PHE A 228 6.69 17.18 -19.89
C PHE A 228 5.40 18.00 -20.01
N ASP A 229 5.48 19.13 -20.71
CA ASP A 229 4.36 20.06 -20.85
C ASP A 229 3.74 20.00 -22.25
N PRO A 230 2.70 19.14 -22.45
CA PRO A 230 1.85 19.16 -23.64
C PRO A 230 0.57 19.97 -23.41
N THR A 231 0.56 20.98 -22.53
CA THR A 231 -0.65 21.77 -22.24
C THR A 231 -1.41 22.25 -23.49
N PRO A 232 -0.77 22.68 -24.59
CA PRO A 232 -1.47 23.05 -25.83
C PRO A 232 -2.29 21.93 -26.48
N MET A 233 -1.95 20.66 -26.21
CA MET A 233 -2.60 19.49 -26.82
C MET A 233 -3.46 18.70 -25.83
N LEU A 234 -3.07 18.62 -24.56
CA LEU A 234 -3.64 17.72 -23.55
C LEU A 234 -4.09 18.43 -22.26
N GLY A 235 -3.98 19.75 -22.21
CA GLY A 235 -4.54 20.61 -21.15
C GLY A 235 -3.75 20.70 -19.85
N SER A 236 -2.80 19.80 -19.61
CA SER A 236 -1.98 19.78 -18.39
C SER A 236 -0.60 19.13 -18.65
N PRO A 237 0.37 19.30 -17.73
CA PRO A 237 1.59 18.50 -17.73
C PRO A 237 1.29 17.00 -17.69
N ARG A 238 2.05 16.20 -18.43
CA ARG A 238 1.84 14.76 -18.58
C ARG A 238 3.14 13.98 -18.43
N SER A 239 3.03 12.65 -18.37
CA SER A 239 4.18 11.77 -18.33
C SER A 239 4.85 11.63 -19.69
N LYS A 240 6.18 11.77 -19.73
CA LYS A 240 6.96 11.27 -20.86
C LYS A 240 6.70 9.77 -21.02
N ARG A 241 6.88 9.26 -22.23
CA ARG A 241 6.81 7.82 -22.46
C ARG A 241 8.11 7.19 -21.97
N PHE A 242 8.00 6.24 -21.05
CA PHE A 242 9.15 5.56 -20.47
C PHE A 242 8.82 4.10 -20.14
N VAL A 243 9.88 3.30 -19.99
CA VAL A 243 9.84 1.98 -19.37
C VAL A 243 10.93 1.93 -18.31
N LEU A 244 10.57 1.44 -17.14
CA LEU A 244 11.50 1.14 -16.06
C LEU A 244 11.35 -0.32 -15.66
N VAL A 245 12.47 -0.97 -15.42
CA VAL A 245 12.52 -2.32 -14.87
C VAL A 245 13.13 -2.21 -13.50
N VAL A 246 12.42 -2.71 -12.51
CA VAL A 246 12.81 -2.61 -11.10
C VAL A 246 13.06 -4.02 -10.60
N GLU A 247 14.16 -4.21 -9.89
CA GLU A 247 14.47 -5.43 -9.17
C GLU A 247 14.64 -5.08 -7.68
N GLY A 248 13.69 -5.51 -6.85
CA GLY A 248 13.56 -5.11 -5.45
C GLY A 248 13.43 -3.60 -5.26
N HIS A 249 14.52 -2.93 -4.89
CA HIS A 249 14.59 -1.49 -4.65
C HIS A 249 15.48 -0.74 -5.66
N GLU A 250 16.07 -1.44 -6.62
CA GLU A 250 16.97 -0.86 -7.61
C GLU A 250 16.34 -0.87 -9.00
N ILE A 251 16.59 0.20 -9.76
CA ILE A 251 16.17 0.28 -11.16
C ILE A 251 17.28 -0.32 -12.01
N THR A 252 17.01 -1.45 -12.65
CA THR A 252 17.98 -2.18 -13.48
C THR A 252 17.99 -1.71 -14.93
N HIS A 253 16.87 -1.18 -15.41
CA HIS A 253 16.76 -0.65 -16.76
C HIS A 253 15.85 0.57 -16.80
N VAL A 254 16.24 1.58 -17.58
CA VAL A 254 15.44 2.77 -17.89
C VAL A 254 15.55 3.07 -19.37
N ALA A 255 14.40 3.13 -20.04
CA ALA A 255 14.27 3.64 -21.40
C ALA A 255 13.27 4.78 -21.40
N VAL A 256 13.64 5.93 -21.96
CA VAL A 256 12.76 7.10 -22.11
C VAL A 256 12.74 7.47 -23.58
N GLU A 257 11.55 7.67 -24.15
CA GLU A 257 11.45 8.13 -25.53
C GLU A 257 12.04 9.54 -25.67
N PRO A 258 12.89 9.79 -26.68
CA PRO A 258 13.32 11.15 -27.03
C PRO A 258 12.14 12.03 -27.45
N ASP A 259 11.15 11.42 -28.13
CA ASP A 259 9.91 12.05 -28.55
C ASP A 259 8.72 11.30 -27.90
N PRO A 260 8.01 11.90 -26.92
CA PRO A 260 6.94 11.24 -26.18
C PRO A 260 5.75 10.82 -27.06
N THR A 261 5.64 11.37 -28.27
CA THR A 261 4.59 11.03 -29.23
C THR A 261 4.85 9.70 -29.95
N LYS A 262 6.09 9.20 -29.96
CA LYS A 262 6.49 7.98 -30.66
C LYS A 262 6.66 6.81 -29.71
N VAL A 263 6.73 5.62 -30.29
CA VAL A 263 7.05 4.36 -29.59
C VAL A 263 8.21 3.75 -30.35
N THR A 264 9.39 3.73 -29.73
CA THR A 264 10.62 3.15 -30.25
C THR A 264 11.27 2.28 -29.18
N VAL A 265 12.10 2.86 -28.32
CA VAL A 265 12.84 2.20 -27.25
C VAL A 265 11.95 1.69 -26.12
N THR A 266 10.73 2.22 -25.98
CA THR A 266 9.77 1.78 -24.95
C THR A 266 8.83 0.68 -25.43
N GLY A 267 8.88 0.26 -26.69
CA GLY A 267 7.99 -0.80 -27.19
C GLY A 267 8.28 -2.16 -26.55
N ALA A 268 7.26 -3.00 -26.37
CA ALA A 268 7.42 -4.34 -25.77
C ALA A 268 8.50 -5.18 -26.48
N ASP A 269 8.51 -5.16 -27.81
CA ASP A 269 9.49 -5.87 -28.64
C ASP A 269 10.93 -5.34 -28.49
N ALA A 270 11.09 -4.06 -28.15
CA ALA A 270 12.39 -3.45 -27.91
C ALA A 270 12.91 -3.74 -26.49
N VAL A 271 12.00 -3.86 -25.51
CA VAL A 271 12.33 -4.10 -24.10
C VAL A 271 12.60 -5.58 -23.83
N LEU A 272 11.82 -6.50 -24.38
CA LEU A 272 11.96 -7.95 -24.14
C LEU A 272 13.38 -8.51 -24.32
N PRO A 273 14.14 -8.13 -25.36
CA PRO A 273 15.51 -8.60 -25.54
C PRO A 273 16.51 -8.07 -24.51
N LEU A 274 16.16 -7.00 -23.78
CA LEU A 274 17.03 -6.33 -22.81
C LEU A 274 16.89 -6.89 -21.39
N LEU A 275 15.96 -7.83 -21.17
CA LEU A 275 15.60 -8.43 -19.88
C LEU A 275 16.25 -9.79 -19.61
#